data_AF-A0A4Q1JPY0-F1
#
_entry.id   AF-A0A4Q1JPY0-F1
#
_cell.length_a   1.000
_cell.length_b   1.000
_cell.length_c   1.000
_cell.angle_alpha   90.00
_cell.angle_beta   90.00
_cell.angle_gamma   90.00
#
_symmetry.space_group_name_H-M   'P 1'
#
loop_
_entity.id
_entity.type
_entity.pdbx_description
1 polymer ?
#
loop_
_entity_poly.entity_id
_entity_poly.type
_entity_poly.pdbx_seq_one_letter_code
_entity_poly.pdbx_strand_id
1 'polypeptide(L)' 'MEENNKIMQEQVNNPLHGVKLLDILEYLHAVYGWKELGDRIQIRCFQSNPSIKSSLKFLRKTPWAREQVEQLYLETYK' A
#
# COMPACT_ATOMS: atom_id res chain seq x y z
N MET A 1 -9.37 -25.65 1.42
CA MET A 1 -8.17 -25.21 0.68
C MET A 1 -8.69 -24.38 -0.48
N GLU A 2 -8.52 -23.07 -0.61
CA GLU A 2 -7.56 -22.12 -0.01
C GLU A 2 -8.21 -21.09 0.92
N GLU A 3 -7.63 -20.96 2.11
CA GLU A 3 -7.75 -19.83 3.01
C GLU A 3 -7.11 -18.58 2.38
N ASN A 4 -7.76 -17.42 2.50
CA ASN A 4 -7.21 -16.16 3.02
C ASN A 4 -8.23 -15.00 2.89
N ASN A 5 -9.45 -15.22 3.39
CA ASN A 5 -10.34 -14.12 3.78
C ASN A 5 -10.07 -13.80 5.25
N LYS A 6 -9.25 -12.77 5.53
CA LYS A 6 -9.23 -12.12 6.84
C LYS A 6 -9.70 -10.69 6.66
N ILE A 7 -10.99 -10.49 6.91
CA ILE A 7 -11.56 -9.17 7.15
C ILE A 7 -11.70 -9.01 8.68
N MET A 8 -11.38 -7.80 9.14
CA MET A 8 -11.79 -7.13 10.40
C MET A 8 -10.99 -7.47 11.66
N GLN A 9 -10.40 -6.46 12.31
CA GLN A 9 -11.12 -5.65 13.31
C GLN A 9 -10.44 -4.28 13.57
N GLU A 10 -11.30 -3.28 13.77
CA GLU A 10 -11.02 -1.88 14.09
C GLU A 10 -10.14 -1.66 15.33
N GLN A 11 -9.24 -0.68 15.25
CA GLN A 11 -8.80 0.07 16.41
C GLN A 11 -9.13 1.56 16.25
N VAL A 12 -10.31 1.86 16.77
CA VAL A 12 -10.77 3.08 17.45
C VAL A 12 -9.66 4.12 17.74
N ASN A 13 -9.80 5.32 17.19
CA ASN A 13 -9.18 6.59 17.60
C ASN A 13 -7.65 6.77 17.51
N ASN A 14 -7.08 6.94 16.30
CA ASN A 14 -5.82 7.71 16.16
C ASN A 14 -5.75 8.46 14.81
N PRO A 15 -5.71 9.80 14.79
CA PRO A 15 -5.72 10.60 13.57
C PRO A 15 -4.32 10.79 12.94
N LEU A 16 -3.61 9.70 12.58
CA LEU A 16 -2.22 9.63 12.03
C LEU A 16 -1.10 9.22 13.01
N HIS A 17 -1.39 8.66 14.18
CA HIS A 17 -0.30 8.16 15.03
C HIS A 17 0.19 6.77 14.57
N GLY A 18 1.39 6.71 13.97
CA GLY A 18 2.09 5.45 13.69
C GLY A 18 1.68 4.71 12.42
N VAL A 19 1.25 5.44 11.38
CA VAL A 19 0.86 4.85 10.09
C VAL A 19 2.03 4.04 9.53
N LYS A 20 1.86 2.73 9.46
CA LYS A 20 2.88 1.84 8.90
C LYS A 20 2.81 1.93 7.38
N LEU A 21 3.94 1.68 6.72
CA LEU A 21 3.97 1.52 5.27
C LEU A 21 2.97 0.45 4.77
N LEU A 22 2.66 -0.53 5.62
CA LEU A 22 1.59 -1.51 5.40
C LEU A 22 0.24 -0.81 5.27
N ASP A 23 -0.14 0.00 6.24
CA ASP A 23 -1.44 0.68 6.30
C ASP A 23 -1.61 1.65 5.12
N ILE A 24 -0.54 2.38 4.79
CA ILE A 24 -0.48 3.27 3.62
C ILE A 24 -0.79 2.49 2.34
N LEU A 25 -0.08 1.37 2.15
CA LEU A 25 -0.21 0.58 0.93
C LEU A 25 -1.58 -0.11 0.85
N GLU A 26 -2.11 -0.60 1.97
CA GLU A 26 -3.45 -1.19 2.03
C GLU A 26 -4.53 -0.16 1.72
N TYR A 27 -4.42 1.06 2.25
CA TYR A 27 -5.32 2.16 1.94
C TYR A 27 -5.28 2.52 0.45
N LEU A 28 -4.09 2.75 -0.10
CA LEU A 28 -3.91 3.08 -1.51
C LEU A 28 -4.40 1.97 -2.44
N HIS A 29 -4.16 0.71 -2.08
CA HIS A 29 -4.69 -0.43 -2.80
C HIS A 29 -6.22 -0.50 -2.74
N ALA A 30 -6.83 -0.18 -1.59
CA ALA A 30 -8.28 -0.15 -1.45
C ALA A 30 -8.93 0.98 -2.27
N VAL A 31 -8.27 2.14 -2.39
CA VAL A 31 -8.79 3.30 -3.12
C VAL A 31 -8.60 3.15 -4.64
N TYR A 32 -7.40 2.76 -5.09
CA TYR A 32 -7.03 2.78 -6.51
C TYR A 32 -6.97 1.39 -7.16
N GLY A 33 -6.65 0.36 -6.37
CA GLY A 33 -6.29 -0.95 -6.89
C GLY A 33 -4.88 -0.99 -7.50
N TRP A 34 -4.38 -2.20 -7.74
CA TRP A 34 -3.00 -2.40 -8.20
C TRP A 34 -2.70 -1.84 -9.59
N LYS A 35 -3.69 -1.87 -10.48
CA LYS A 35 -3.52 -1.38 -11.84
C LYS A 35 -3.19 0.11 -11.83
N GLU A 36 -4.03 0.91 -11.18
CA GLU A 36 -3.86 2.35 -11.08
C GLU A 36 -2.59 2.72 -10.28
N LEU A 37 -2.26 1.96 -9.23
CA LEU A 37 -0.98 2.14 -8.53
C LEU A 37 0.22 1.89 -9.43
N GLY A 38 0.17 0.89 -10.31
CA GLY A 38 1.22 0.62 -11.30
C GLY A 38 1.29 1.64 -12.43
N ASP A 39 0.19 2.33 -12.71
CA ASP A 39 0.11 3.43 -13.69
C ASP A 39 0.69 4.73 -13.09
N ARG A 40 0.43 5.02 -11.81
CA ARG A 40 0.97 6.19 -11.07
C ARG A 40 2.43 6.01 -10.67
N ILE A 41 2.73 4.84 -10.12
CA ILE A 41 4.06 4.45 -9.65
C ILE A 41 4.51 3.32 -10.55
N GLN A 42 5.25 3.68 -11.61
CA GLN A 42 5.73 2.76 -12.65
C GLN A 42 6.82 1.80 -12.12
N ILE A 43 6.46 0.97 -11.15
CA ILE A 43 7.30 -0.10 -10.62
C ILE A 43 6.74 -1.45 -11.04
N ARG A 44 7.64 -2.32 -11.49
CA ARG A 44 7.30 -3.69 -11.89
C ARG A 44 6.60 -4.48 -10.76
N CYS A 45 6.84 -4.11 -9.50
CA CYS A 45 6.23 -4.74 -8.33
C CYS A 45 4.70 -4.71 -8.37
N PHE A 46 4.10 -3.60 -8.81
CA PHE A 46 2.64 -3.46 -8.88
C PHE A 46 2.03 -4.06 -10.15
N GLN A 47 2.82 -4.24 -11.21
CA GLN A 47 2.35 -4.73 -12.51
C GLN A 47 2.44 -6.26 -12.65
N SER A 48 3.46 -6.90 -12.07
CA SER A 48 3.76 -8.31 -12.35
C SER A 48 3.34 -9.28 -11.25
N ASN A 49 3.48 -8.91 -9.97
CA ASN A 49 3.07 -9.74 -8.83
C ASN A 49 2.57 -8.84 -7.70
N PRO A 50 1.45 -8.13 -7.93
CA PRO A 50 0.88 -7.22 -6.95
C PRO A 50 0.42 -7.99 -5.72
N SER A 51 1.18 -7.86 -4.64
CA SER A 51 0.77 -8.31 -3.31
C SER A 51 1.30 -7.35 -2.26
N ILE A 52 0.58 -7.22 -1.15
CA ILE A 52 0.99 -6.36 -0.04
C ILE A 52 2.38 -6.80 0.48
N LYS A 53 2.61 -8.10 0.66
CA LYS A 53 3.88 -8.62 1.18
C LYS A 53 5.07 -8.41 0.23
N SER A 54 4.90 -8.68 -1.08
CA SER A 54 5.97 -8.49 -2.07
C SER A 54 6.31 -7.00 -2.22
N SER A 55 5.28 -6.15 -2.25
CA SER A 55 5.39 -4.70 -2.32
C SER A 55 6.11 -4.13 -1.12
N LEU A 56 5.73 -4.52 0.10
CA LEU A 56 6.44 -4.06 1.31
C LEU A 56 7.90 -4.48 1.32
N LYS A 57 8.21 -5.71 0.91
CA LYS A 57 9.60 -6.17 0.79
C LYS A 57 10.39 -5.34 -0.23
N PHE A 58 9.75 -4.96 -1.33
CA PHE A 58 10.33 -4.09 -2.36
C PHE A 58 10.55 -2.67 -1.85
N LEU A 59 9.50 -2.02 -1.32
CA LEU A 59 9.55 -0.66 -0.77
C LEU A 59 10.52 -0.53 0.43
N ARG A 60 10.80 -1.63 1.15
CA ARG A 60 11.86 -1.66 2.17
C ARG A 60 13.27 -1.55 1.58
N LYS A 61 13.50 -2.14 0.41
CA LYS A 61 14.79 -2.14 -0.30
C LYS A 61 14.97 -0.96 -1.25
N THR A 62 13.88 -0.29 -1.62
CA THR A 62 13.87 0.76 -2.64
C THR A 62 13.25 2.04 -2.06
N PRO A 63 14.07 2.93 -1.43
CA PRO A 63 13.58 4.11 -0.73
C PRO A 63 12.80 5.09 -1.60
N TRP A 64 13.28 5.40 -2.81
CA TRP A 64 12.58 6.30 -3.74
C TRP A 64 11.16 5.82 -4.09
N ALA A 65 10.95 4.50 -4.16
CA ALA A 65 9.63 3.95 -4.43
C ALA A 65 8.70 4.06 -3.22
N ARG A 66 9.25 3.92 -2.01
CA ARG A 66 8.51 4.18 -0.77
C ARG A 66 8.06 5.64 -0.69
N GLU A 67 8.97 6.56 -0.97
CA GLU A 67 8.66 8.00 -0.97
C GLU A 67 7.51 8.32 -1.92
N GLN A 68 7.50 7.75 -3.14
CA GLN A 68 6.37 7.93 -4.06
C GLN A 68 5.04 7.37 -3.55
N VAL A 69 5.07 6.21 -2.89
CA VAL A 69 3.87 5.63 -2.26
C VAL A 69 3.36 6.52 -1.11
N GLU A 70 4.27 7.05 -0.29
CA GLU A 70 3.92 7.97 0.79
C GLU A 70 3.37 9.31 0.27
N GLN A 71 3.97 9.87 -0.78
CA GLN A 71 3.46 11.08 -1.44
C GLN A 71 2.07 10.86 -2.01
N LEU A 72 1.85 9.76 -2.73
CA LEU A 72 0.53 9.43 -3.27
C LEU A 72 -0.52 9.30 -2.15
N TYR A 73 -0.14 8.73 -1.01
CA TYR A 73 -1.02 8.65 0.16
C TYR A 73 -1.42 10.03 0.68
N LEU A 74 -0.46 10.96 0.79
CA LEU A 74 -0.74 12.34 1.20
C LEU A 74 -1.65 13.07 0.21
N GLU A 75 -1.51 12.83 -1.09
CA GLU A 75 -2.39 13.38 -2.12
C GLU A 75 -3.81 12.83 -2.04
N THR A 76 -3.95 11.55 -1.65
CA THR A 76 -5.24 10.84 -1.61
C THR A 76 -6.00 11.07 -0.31
N TYR A 77 -5.29 11.31 0.79
CA TYR A 77 -5.88 11.52 2.11
C TYR A 77 -6.43 12.95 2.31
N LYS A 78 -6.10 13.87 1.39
CA LYS A 78 -6.49 15.28 1.43
C LYS A 78 -7.87 15.51 0.85
#